data_AF-A0A1L8DNT5-F1
#
_entry.id   AF-A0A1L8DNT5-F1
#
_cell.length_a   1.000
_cell.length_b   1.000
_cell.length_c   1.000
_cell.angle_alpha   90.00
_cell.angle_beta   90.00
_cell.angle_gamma   90.00
#
_symmetry.space_group_name_H-M   'P 1'
#
loop_
_entity.id
_entity.type
_entity.pdbx_description
1 polymer ?
#
loop_
_entity_poly.entity_id
_entity_poly.type
_entity_poly.pdbx_seq_one_letter_code
_entity_poly.pdbx_strand_id
1 'polypeptide(L)'
;MQKIILSILAICICLTSAQIPHQAVLNIENEEQFLPDHLRNHFLRIPRVAEALAVSSWIGHGEELVYEREADKIPRSEIYTVLTHAGLIP
;
A
#
# COMPACT_ATOMS: atom_id res chain seq x y z
N MET A 1 1.43 14.52 -37.95
CA MET A 1 2.07 13.19 -37.82
C MET A 1 3.04 13.15 -36.64
N GLN A 2 4.17 13.85 -36.67
CA GLN A 2 5.20 13.80 -35.61
C GLN A 2 4.70 14.19 -34.20
N LYS A 3 3.85 15.21 -34.08
CA LYS A 3 3.25 15.61 -32.79
C LYS A 3 2.33 14.54 -32.18
N ILE A 4 1.63 13.79 -33.02
CA ILE A 4 0.71 12.71 -32.59
C ILE A 4 1.53 11.53 -32.07
N ILE A 5 2.63 11.19 -32.75
CA ILE A 5 3.55 10.13 -32.33
C ILE A 5 4.21 10.48 -30.99
N LEU A 6 4.65 11.73 -30.81
CA LEU A 6 5.22 12.22 -29.55
C LEU A 6 4.20 12.18 -28.40
N SER A 7 2.95 12.56 -28.65
CA SER A 7 1.91 12.46 -27.62
C SER A 7 1.59 11.01 -27.24
N ILE A 8 1.52 10.10 -28.22
CA ILE A 8 1.28 8.67 -27.96
C ILE A 8 2.45 8.07 -27.17
N LEU A 9 3.69 8.41 -27.53
CA LEU A 9 4.88 7.95 -26.83
C LEU A 9 4.93 8.46 -25.38
N ALA A 10 4.63 9.74 -25.16
CA ALA A 10 4.57 10.32 -23.80
C ALA A 10 3.48 9.67 -22.94
N ILE A 11 2.30 9.44 -23.51
CA ILE A 11 1.20 8.73 -22.84
C ILE A 11 1.65 7.30 -22.47
N CYS A 12 2.23 6.55 -23.41
CA CYS A 12 2.74 5.21 -23.12
C CYS A 12 3.76 5.21 -21.98
N ILE A 13 4.72 6.14 -21.97
CA ILE A 13 5.73 6.25 -20.90
C ILE A 13 5.07 6.52 -19.54
N CYS A 14 4.07 7.40 -19.48
CA CYS A 14 3.34 7.68 -18.24
C CYS A 14 2.51 6.49 -17.75
N LEU A 15 1.92 5.70 -18.64
CA LEU A 15 1.18 4.49 -18.25
C LEU A 15 2.12 3.41 -17.70
N THR A 16 3.31 3.22 -18.28
CA THR A 16 4.27 2.22 -17.78
C THR A 16 4.88 2.59 -16.43
N SER A 17 4.90 3.89 -16.08
CA SER A 17 5.39 4.36 -14.78
C SER A 17 4.33 4.36 -13.68
N ALA A 18 3.05 4.17 -14.01
CA ALA A 18 1.99 4.15 -13.02
C ALA A 18 2.02 2.81 -12.24
N GLN A 19 2.67 2.79 -11.08
CA GLN A 19 2.59 1.65 -10.17
C GLN A 19 1.17 1.58 -9.60
N ILE A 20 0.46 0.49 -9.88
CA ILE A 20 -0.86 0.24 -9.28
C ILE A 20 -0.62 -0.14 -7.81
N PRO A 21 -1.20 0.60 -6.84
CA PRO A 21 -1.04 0.27 -5.43
C PRO A 21 -1.66 -1.11 -5.14
N HIS A 22 -1.02 -1.87 -4.25
CA HIS A 22 -1.56 -3.16 -3.81
C HIS A 22 -2.93 -2.98 -3.13
N GLN A 23 -3.87 -3.92 -3.31
CA GLN A 23 -5.24 -3.82 -2.78
C GLN A 23 -5.30 -3.55 -1.27
N ALA A 24 -4.39 -4.16 -0.50
CA ALA A 24 -4.29 -3.92 0.94
C ALA A 24 -4.03 -2.44 1.30
N VAL A 25 -3.27 -1.71 0.48
CA VAL A 25 -3.00 -0.28 0.68
C VAL A 25 -4.29 0.51 0.46
N LEU A 26 -5.00 0.23 -0.63
CA LEU A 26 -6.29 0.87 -0.94
C LEU A 26 -7.33 0.62 0.17
N ASN A 27 -7.39 -0.61 0.68
CA ASN A 27 -8.31 -0.96 1.77
C ASN A 27 -7.97 -0.18 3.06
N ILE A 28 -6.68 -0.10 3.42
CA ILE A 28 -6.24 0.68 4.59
C ILE A 28 -6.59 2.15 4.42
N GLU A 29 -6.31 2.75 3.26
CA GLU A 29 -6.66 4.15 2.98
C GLU A 29 -8.16 4.41 3.07
N ASN A 30 -8.99 3.46 2.65
CA ASN A 30 -10.44 3.57 2.76
C ASN A 30 -10.91 3.42 4.22
N GLU A 31 -10.42 2.41 4.95
CA GLU A 31 -10.75 2.20 6.37
C GLU A 31 -10.36 3.41 7.24
N GLU A 32 -9.20 4.01 6.95
CA GLU A 32 -8.65 5.19 7.61
C GLU A 32 -9.59 6.42 7.55
N GLN A 33 -10.43 6.53 6.51
CA GLN A 33 -11.40 7.62 6.37
C GLN A 33 -12.54 7.53 7.39
N PHE A 34 -12.81 6.33 7.92
CA PHE A 34 -13.88 6.08 8.88
C PHE A 34 -13.40 6.10 10.33
N LEU A 35 -12.09 6.23 10.57
CA LEU A 35 -11.54 6.28 11.92
C LEU A 35 -11.75 7.67 12.56
N PRO A 36 -12.05 7.71 13.87
CA PRO A 36 -12.00 8.96 14.65
C PRO A 36 -10.61 9.60 14.59
N ASP A 37 -10.54 10.93 14.62
CA ASP A 37 -9.30 11.70 14.41
C ASP A 37 -8.11 11.28 15.32
N HIS A 38 -8.38 10.77 16.52
CA HIS A 38 -7.37 10.32 17.47
C HIS A 38 -6.82 8.92 17.19
N LEU A 39 -7.53 8.12 16.38
CA LEU A 39 -7.10 6.80 15.92
C LEU A 39 -6.51 6.84 14.50
N ARG A 40 -6.64 7.97 13.81
CA ARG A 40 -6.08 8.16 12.47
C ARG A 40 -4.56 8.20 12.50
N ASN A 41 -3.94 7.55 11.52
CA ASN A 41 -2.51 7.52 11.31
C ASN A 41 -1.96 8.94 11.08
N HIS A 42 -1.12 9.41 12.02
CA HIS A 42 -0.51 10.72 11.94
C HIS A 42 0.43 10.89 10.73
N PHE A 43 1.11 9.83 10.31
CA PHE A 43 2.08 9.88 9.21
C PHE A 43 1.40 10.12 7.86
N LEU A 44 0.22 9.54 7.64
CA LEU A 44 -0.56 9.75 6.42
C LEU A 44 -1.10 11.18 6.29
N ARG A 45 -1.14 11.95 7.39
CA ARG A 45 -1.63 13.34 7.40
C ARG A 45 -0.56 14.37 7.04
N ILE A 46 0.71 13.99 7.03
CA ILE A 46 1.82 14.88 6.70
C ILE A 46 2.11 14.70 5.20
N PRO A 47 1.83 15.70 4.33
CA PRO A 47 1.89 15.53 2.87
C PRO A 47 3.24 14.97 2.39
N ARG A 48 4.35 15.50 2.94
CA ARG A 48 5.70 15.04 2.62
C ARG A 48 5.93 13.57 2.99
N VAL A 49 5.36 13.10 4.09
CA VAL A 49 5.54 11.71 4.56
C VAL A 49 4.67 10.77 3.73
N ALA A 50 3.42 11.15 3.45
CA ALA A 50 2.54 10.39 2.58
C ALA A 50 3.15 10.23 1.17
N GLU A 51 3.69 11.30 0.59
CA GLU A 51 4.37 11.26 -0.71
C GLU A 51 5.60 10.35 -0.69
N ALA A 52 6.42 10.44 0.37
CA ALA A 52 7.59 9.56 0.52
C ALA A 52 7.20 8.07 0.67
N LEU A 53 6.14 7.76 1.43
CA LEU A 53 5.64 6.39 1.61
C LEU A 53 5.07 5.79 0.32
N ALA A 54 4.45 6.62 -0.53
CA ALA A 54 3.93 6.19 -1.82
C ALA A 54 5.05 5.82 -2.82
N VAL A 55 6.21 6.48 -2.72
CA VAL A 55 7.36 6.24 -3.61
C VAL A 55 8.26 5.10 -3.11
N SER A 56 8.29 4.83 -1.80
CA SER A 56 9.31 3.99 -1.17
C SER A 56 9.09 2.47 -1.26
N SER A 57 8.21 1.95 -2.11
CA SER A 57 8.25 0.51 -2.44
C SER A 57 9.39 0.26 -3.44
N TRP A 58 10.61 0.49 -2.97
CA TRP A 58 11.83 0.26 -3.74
C TRP A 58 12.20 -1.21 -3.61
N ILE A 59 11.72 -2.02 -4.55
CA ILE A 59 12.10 -3.43 -4.66
C ILE A 59 13.62 -3.50 -4.89
N GLY A 60 14.34 -4.03 -3.91
CA GLY A 60 15.77 -4.27 -3.96
C GLY A 60 16.15 -5.45 -4.88
N HIS A 61 17.44 -5.65 -5.08
CA HIS A 61 17.93 -6.80 -5.82
C HIS A 61 17.57 -8.10 -5.07
N GLY A 62 16.84 -9.00 -5.74
CA GLY A 62 16.37 -10.27 -5.16
C GLY A 62 15.03 -10.16 -4.43
N GLU A 63 14.40 -8.98 -4.39
CA GLU A 63 13.05 -8.81 -3.88
C GLU A 63 12.02 -8.95 -5.00
N GLU A 64 10.82 -9.40 -4.65
CA GLU A 64 9.68 -9.54 -5.55
C GLU A 64 8.47 -8.77 -5.02
N LEU A 65 7.60 -8.33 -5.94
CA LEU A 65 6.31 -7.76 -5.54
C LEU A 65 5.45 -8.84 -4.89
N VAL A 66 4.98 -8.55 -3.69
CA VAL A 66 3.96 -9.37 -3.03
C VAL A 66 2.60 -8.99 -3.60
N TYR A 67 2.02 -9.87 -4.41
CA TYR A 67 0.66 -9.72 -4.94
C TYR A 67 -0.39 -10.39 -4.07
N GLU A 68 -0.02 -11.48 -3.39
CA GLU A 68 -0.86 -12.20 -2.44
C GLU A 68 -0.12 -12.27 -1.11
N ARG A 69 -0.67 -11.63 -0.07
CA ARG A 69 -0.07 -11.69 1.25
C ARG A 69 -0.55 -12.96 1.94
N GLU A 70 0.37 -13.84 2.32
CA GLU A 70 0.03 -15.03 3.11
C GLU A 70 -0.70 -14.67 4.42
N ALA A 71 -0.38 -13.51 5.01
CA ALA A 71 -1.07 -13.01 6.18
C ALA A 71 -2.57 -12.76 5.96
N ASP A 72 -3.00 -12.43 4.73
CA ASP A 72 -4.41 -12.21 4.41
C ASP A 72 -5.20 -13.54 4.40
N LYS A 73 -4.52 -14.69 4.33
CA LYS A 73 -5.11 -16.03 4.39
C LYS A 73 -5.36 -16.49 5.83
N ILE A 74 -4.78 -15.82 6.82
CA ILE A 74 -4.89 -16.17 8.23
C ILE A 74 -6.11 -15.46 8.83
N PRO A 75 -7.12 -16.19 9.34
CA PRO A 75 -8.26 -15.58 10.02
C PRO A 75 -7.82 -14.74 11.22
N ARG A 76 -8.40 -13.54 11.40
CA ARG A 76 -8.07 -12.67 12.54
C ARG A 76 -8.27 -13.33 13.91
N SER A 77 -9.21 -14.25 14.03
CA SER A 77 -9.44 -15.05 15.24
C SER A 77 -8.25 -15.95 15.59
N GLU A 78 -7.56 -16.49 14.59
CA GLU A 78 -6.38 -17.34 14.79
C GLU A 78 -5.19 -16.51 15.27
N ILE A 79 -5.00 -15.31 14.70
CA ILE A 79 -4.03 -14.34 15.18
C ILE A 79 -4.29 -14.01 16.66
N TYR A 80 -5.54 -13.73 17.02
CA TYR A 80 -5.93 -13.46 18.41
C TYR A 80 -5.62 -14.64 19.33
N THR A 81 -5.91 -15.85 18.87
CA THR A 81 -5.66 -17.09 19.61
C THR A 81 -4.17 -17.28 19.91
N VAL A 82 -3.31 -17.08 18.90
CA VAL A 82 -1.85 -17.19 19.05
C VAL A 82 -1.32 -16.14 20.04
N LEU A 83 -1.73 -14.88 19.89
CA LEU A 83 -1.28 -13.79 20.75
C LEU A 83 -1.74 -13.96 22.21
N THR A 84 -2.94 -14.48 22.43
CA THR A 84 -3.48 -14.75 23.78
C THR A 84 -2.69 -15.85 24.46
N HIS A 85 -2.43 -16.97 23.79
CA HIS A 85 -1.63 -18.07 24.34
C HIS A 85 -0.17 -17.66 24.60
N ALA A 86 0.36 -16.70 23.83
CA ALA A 86 1.67 -16.11 24.07
C ALA A 86 1.71 -15.08 25.22
N GLY A 87 0.55 -14.72 25.81
CA GLY A 87 0.44 -13.72 26.87
C GLY A 87 0.70 -12.28 26.39
N LEU A 88 0.58 -12.02 25.08
CA LEU A 88 0.84 -10.70 24.48
C LEU A 88 -0.40 -9.79 24.46
N ILE A 89 -1.59 -10.38 24.58
CA ILE A 89 -2.87 -9.69 24.71
C ILE A 89 -3.68 -10.34 25.84
N PRO A 90 -4.47 -9.55 26.59
CA PRO A 90 -5.24 -10.03 27.74
C PRO A 90 -6.38 -10.99 27.35
#